data_AF-A0A974X3P8-F1
#
_entry.id   AF-A0A974X3P8-F1
#
_cell.length_a   1.000
_cell.length_b   1.000
_cell.length_c   1.000
_cell.angle_alpha   90.00
_cell.angle_beta   90.00
_cell.angle_gamma   90.00
#
_symmetry.space_group_name_H-M   'P 1'
#
loop_
_entity.id
_entity.type
_entity.pdbx_description
1 polymer ?
#
loop_
_entity_poly.entity_id
_entity_poly.type
_entity_poly.pdbx_seq_one_letter_code
_entity_poly.pdbx_strand_id
1 'polypeptide(L)'
;MAHQHPTSPHPRSTSSSDELSIGELSRRTGVPIATIRSWESRHGFPRPRRQDGGHRRYDGSDVDAVRAVLERRRGGLSLTAAIERAATAGVRSGSVFAELRRNHPELVPQVLSRRTLLAMSHAVEDECCARAAHPLLFGGFQRESHLRGSLDRWRELARTSRRTVVFADLPDPAPMSDGAPVEVGLPVDAALNREWLVVCDAGDLPACLAAVELPGRSGAGASERTFEAVWSLDPRVVRDASRVCSELADGYRPGWRPPGPQLTDDEPPPASEDLRRASQLFERMITYLDATR
;
A
#
# COMPACT_ATOMS: atom_id res chain seq x y z
N MET A 1 44.84 5.15 -50.21
CA MET A 1 43.45 4.72 -50.48
C MET A 1 42.95 4.01 -49.24
N ALA A 2 41.81 4.46 -48.73
CA ALA A 2 41.40 4.36 -47.33
C ALA A 2 40.85 2.98 -46.92
N HIS A 3 41.17 2.59 -45.68
CA HIS A 3 40.62 1.45 -44.96
C HIS A 3 39.14 1.66 -44.63
N GLN A 4 38.32 0.62 -44.87
CA GLN A 4 36.92 0.54 -44.45
C GLN A 4 36.85 -0.15 -43.08
N HIS A 5 36.23 0.53 -42.10
CA HIS A 5 35.69 -0.07 -40.88
C HIS A 5 34.18 0.21 -40.82
N PRO A 6 33.38 -0.73 -40.25
CA PRO A 6 31.93 -0.73 -40.36
C PRO A 6 31.26 0.22 -39.34
N THR A 7 30.32 1.04 -39.79
CA THR A 7 29.46 1.85 -38.94
C THR A 7 28.35 1.00 -38.33
N SER A 8 28.44 0.77 -37.01
CA SER A 8 27.33 0.23 -36.21
C SER A 8 26.28 1.32 -35.95
N PRO A 9 24.97 1.02 -36.02
CA PRO A 9 23.92 1.96 -35.66
C PRO A 9 23.80 2.01 -34.13
N HIS A 10 23.86 3.23 -33.57
CA HIS A 10 23.56 3.47 -32.16
C HIS A 10 22.09 3.10 -31.87
N PRO A 11 21.80 2.30 -30.83
CA PRO A 11 20.43 2.12 -30.38
C PRO A 11 19.89 3.42 -29.80
N ARG A 12 18.71 3.82 -30.29
CA ARG A 12 17.89 4.92 -29.74
C ARG A 12 17.61 4.63 -28.27
N SER A 13 18.03 5.55 -27.39
CA SER A 13 17.69 5.53 -25.98
C SER A 13 16.16 5.66 -25.81
N THR A 14 15.62 4.74 -25.02
CA THR A 14 14.21 4.66 -24.65
C THR A 14 13.90 5.61 -23.48
N SER A 15 12.80 6.36 -23.64
CA SER A 15 11.99 7.10 -22.65
C SER A 15 12.68 8.08 -21.69
N SER A 16 12.76 9.35 -22.10
CA SER A 16 12.82 10.47 -21.15
C SER A 16 11.49 10.59 -20.40
N SER A 17 11.53 10.68 -19.07
CA SER A 17 10.40 11.19 -18.29
C SER A 17 10.05 12.58 -18.81
N ASP A 18 8.82 12.81 -19.28
CA ASP A 18 8.37 14.08 -19.85
C ASP A 18 8.59 15.23 -18.85
N GLU A 19 9.61 16.06 -19.10
CA GLU A 19 9.92 17.22 -18.26
C GLU A 19 8.90 18.34 -18.54
N LEU A 20 8.11 18.68 -17.52
CA LEU A 20 7.04 19.66 -17.56
C LEU A 20 7.54 21.04 -17.09
N SER A 21 7.02 22.11 -17.70
CA SER A 21 7.20 23.48 -17.20
C SER A 21 6.23 23.77 -16.04
N ILE A 22 6.48 24.84 -15.28
CA ILE A 22 5.53 25.26 -14.22
C ILE A 22 4.13 25.60 -14.77
N GLY A 23 4.05 26.09 -16.01
CA GLY A 23 2.78 26.38 -16.68
C GLY A 23 2.03 25.10 -17.04
N GLU A 24 2.76 24.07 -17.46
CA GLU A 24 2.23 22.74 -17.72
C GLU A 24 1.70 22.09 -16.43
N LEU A 25 2.49 22.12 -15.35
CA LEU A 25 2.07 21.64 -14.04
C LEU A 25 0.81 22.35 -13.55
N SER A 26 0.77 23.69 -13.68
CA SER A 26 -0.40 24.50 -13.32
C SER A 26 -1.64 24.10 -14.11
N ARG A 27 -1.52 23.92 -15.43
CA ARG A 27 -2.63 23.50 -16.29
C ARG A 27 -3.13 22.09 -15.95
N ARG A 28 -2.22 21.14 -15.69
CA ARG A 28 -2.58 19.74 -15.39
C ARG A 28 -3.17 19.55 -13.99
N THR A 29 -2.80 20.39 -13.03
CA THR A 29 -3.26 20.29 -11.63
C THR A 29 -4.40 21.25 -11.30
N GLY A 30 -4.62 22.28 -12.14
CA GLY A 30 -5.56 23.36 -11.86
C GLY A 30 -5.09 24.34 -10.78
N VAL A 31 -3.86 24.17 -10.25
CA VAL A 31 -3.30 25.07 -9.22
C VAL A 31 -2.63 26.26 -9.91
N PRO A 32 -2.95 27.52 -9.52
CA PRO A 32 -2.29 28.69 -10.09
C PRO A 32 -0.77 28.67 -9.89
N ILE A 33 -0.02 29.12 -10.90
CA ILE A 33 1.47 29.20 -10.85
C ILE A 33 1.97 29.92 -9.59
N ALA A 34 1.32 31.02 -9.20
CA ALA A 34 1.70 31.78 -8.01
C ALA A 34 1.56 30.95 -6.72
N THR A 35 0.53 30.10 -6.64
CA THR A 35 0.30 29.19 -5.51
C THR A 35 1.36 28.10 -5.46
N ILE A 36 1.70 27.49 -6.61
CA ILE A 36 2.78 26.49 -6.70
C ILE A 36 4.11 27.08 -6.23
N ARG A 37 4.46 28.30 -6.66
CA ARG A 37 5.69 29.00 -6.21
C ARG A 37 5.65 29.33 -4.71
N SER A 38 4.49 29.71 -4.19
CA SER A 38 4.30 29.97 -2.75
C SER A 38 4.53 28.70 -1.93
N TRP A 39 3.99 27.56 -2.38
CA TRP A 39 4.21 26.27 -1.72
C TRP A 39 5.68 25.86 -1.79
N GLU A 40 6.33 26.05 -2.94
CA GLU A 40 7.75 25.71 -3.11
C GLU A 40 8.62 26.51 -2.14
N SER A 41 8.40 27.82 -2.06
CA SER A 41 9.20 28.70 -1.19
C SER A 41 8.96 28.50 0.30
N ARG A 42 7.71 28.21 0.72
CA ARG A 42 7.33 28.12 2.13
C ARG A 42 7.46 26.71 2.71
N HIS A 43 7.25 25.69 1.88
CA HIS A 43 7.15 24.29 2.30
C HIS A 43 8.11 23.37 1.55
N GLY A 44 8.90 23.89 0.60
CA GLY A 44 9.81 23.07 -0.21
C GLY A 44 9.08 22.07 -1.12
N PHE A 45 7.85 22.37 -1.52
CA PHE A 45 6.97 21.49 -2.28
C PHE A 45 6.22 22.25 -3.39
N PRO A 46 6.10 21.71 -4.62
CA PRO A 46 6.78 20.52 -5.15
C PRO A 46 8.30 20.74 -5.25
N ARG A 47 9.07 19.68 -5.55
CA ARG A 47 10.55 19.70 -5.58
C ARG A 47 11.08 19.63 -7.02
N PRO A 48 11.08 20.76 -7.76
CA PRO A 48 11.53 20.75 -9.15
C PRO A 48 13.00 20.40 -9.28
N ARG A 49 13.33 19.69 -10.36
CA ARG A 49 14.71 19.56 -10.83
C ARG A 49 15.14 20.88 -11.48
N ARG A 50 16.35 21.36 -11.17
CA ARG A 50 16.93 22.54 -11.81
C ARG A 50 17.81 22.09 -12.99
N GLN A 51 17.51 22.56 -14.19
CA GLN A 51 18.38 22.37 -15.35
C GLN A 51 19.57 23.35 -15.32
N ASP A 52 20.62 23.03 -16.08
CA ASP A 52 21.74 23.91 -16.38
C ASP A 52 21.22 25.18 -17.10
N GLY A 53 20.93 26.22 -16.31
CA GLY A 53 20.19 27.40 -16.75
C GLY A 53 19.20 27.94 -15.70
N GLY A 54 19.01 27.24 -14.57
CA GLY A 54 18.22 27.72 -13.43
C GLY A 54 16.70 27.62 -13.61
N HIS A 55 16.23 27.04 -14.72
CA HIS A 55 14.81 26.78 -14.95
C HIS A 55 14.34 25.53 -14.19
N ARG A 56 13.15 25.64 -13.59
CA ARG A 56 12.46 24.55 -12.90
C ARG A 56 11.84 23.60 -13.92
N ARG A 57 12.09 22.30 -13.74
CA ARG A 57 11.41 21.21 -14.44
C ARG A 57 10.71 20.32 -13.44
N TYR A 58 9.53 19.91 -13.83
CA TYR A 58 8.67 19.00 -13.10
C TYR A 58 8.49 17.73 -13.92
N ASP A 59 7.94 16.68 -13.36
CA ASP A 59 7.55 15.48 -14.11
C ASP A 59 6.12 15.05 -13.75
N GLY A 60 5.70 13.88 -14.23
CA GLY A 60 4.38 13.32 -13.89
C GLY A 60 4.19 13.12 -12.39
N SER A 61 5.24 12.75 -11.65
CA SER A 61 5.14 12.52 -10.21
C SER A 61 4.86 13.81 -9.44
N ASP A 62 5.35 14.96 -9.92
CA ASP A 62 5.00 16.27 -9.34
C ASP A 62 3.52 16.61 -9.54
N VAL A 63 2.93 16.23 -10.69
CA VAL A 63 1.50 16.42 -10.96
C VAL A 63 0.66 15.62 -9.97
N ASP A 64 1.02 14.35 -9.78
CA ASP A 64 0.30 13.43 -8.89
C ASP A 64 0.45 13.87 -7.44
N ALA A 65 1.64 14.28 -7.02
CA ALA A 65 1.88 14.79 -5.68
C ALA A 65 1.05 16.07 -5.39
N VAL A 66 0.95 17.00 -6.35
CA VAL A 66 0.13 18.21 -6.18
C VAL A 66 -1.36 17.85 -6.08
N ARG A 67 -1.86 16.91 -6.89
CA ARG A 67 -3.24 16.42 -6.80
C ARG A 67 -3.53 15.75 -5.46
N ALA A 68 -2.60 14.92 -4.98
CA ALA A 68 -2.66 14.26 -3.68
C ALA A 68 -2.76 15.27 -2.51
N VAL A 69 -2.03 16.40 -2.58
CA VAL A 69 -2.17 17.50 -1.61
C VAL A 69 -3.55 18.14 -1.69
N LEU A 70 -4.06 18.41 -2.91
CA LEU A 70 -5.37 19.04 -3.09
C LEU A 70 -6.51 18.19 -2.53
N GLU A 71 -6.50 16.87 -2.77
CA GLU A 71 -7.51 15.94 -2.25
C GLU A 71 -7.52 15.93 -0.72
N ARG A 72 -6.34 15.83 -0.10
CA ARG A 72 -6.21 15.87 1.36
C ARG A 72 -6.68 17.19 1.96
N ARG A 73 -6.42 18.31 1.28
CA ARG A 73 -6.97 19.61 1.70
C ARG A 73 -8.48 19.70 1.58
N ARG A 74 -9.08 19.09 0.55
CA ARG A 74 -10.55 18.96 0.46
C ARG A 74 -11.12 18.11 1.59
N GLY A 75 -10.35 17.12 2.06
CA GLY A 75 -10.65 16.33 3.26
C GLY A 75 -10.44 17.05 4.61
N GLY A 76 -10.09 18.34 4.60
CA GLY A 76 -9.99 19.15 5.83
C GLY A 76 -8.59 19.25 6.44
N LEU A 77 -7.57 18.63 5.83
CA LEU A 77 -6.19 18.75 6.34
C LEU A 77 -5.62 20.15 6.09
N SER A 78 -4.77 20.60 7.02
CA SER A 78 -3.95 21.80 6.82
C SER A 78 -2.98 21.59 5.65
N LEU A 79 -2.52 22.68 5.02
CA LEU A 79 -1.60 22.58 3.88
C LEU A 79 -0.30 21.86 4.26
N THR A 80 0.27 22.16 5.43
CA THR A 80 1.49 21.50 5.92
C THR A 80 1.28 20.00 6.12
N ALA A 81 0.20 19.61 6.82
CA ALA A 81 -0.12 18.20 7.04
C ALA A 81 -0.41 17.48 5.71
N ALA A 82 -1.09 18.14 4.77
CA ALA A 82 -1.34 17.58 3.45
C ALA A 82 -0.05 17.39 2.62
N ILE A 83 0.91 18.33 2.70
CA ILE A 83 2.21 18.24 2.03
C ILE A 83 3.08 17.16 2.66
N GLU A 84 3.18 17.10 3.99
CA GLU A 84 3.89 16.04 4.70
C GLU A 84 3.31 14.67 4.32
N ARG A 85 1.98 14.55 4.36
CA ARG A 85 1.27 13.32 4.00
C ARG A 85 1.48 12.95 2.53
N ALA A 86 1.42 13.89 1.59
CA ALA A 86 1.66 13.64 0.17
C ALA A 86 3.13 13.36 -0.15
N ALA A 87 4.08 13.89 0.64
CA ALA A 87 5.50 13.56 0.52
C ALA A 87 5.80 12.13 0.98
N THR A 88 5.02 11.60 1.93
CA THR A 88 5.00 10.16 2.29
C THR A 88 4.16 9.31 1.34
N ALA A 89 3.20 9.90 0.62
CA ALA A 89 2.13 9.17 -0.05
C ALA A 89 2.09 9.39 -1.57
N GLY A 90 2.81 8.52 -2.27
CA GLY A 90 2.15 7.69 -3.26
C GLY A 90 2.58 6.26 -2.97
N VAL A 91 1.70 5.29 -3.14
CA VAL A 91 2.12 3.88 -3.19
C VAL A 91 3.06 3.72 -4.38
N ARG A 92 4.36 3.85 -4.15
CA ARG A 92 5.40 3.92 -5.19
C ARG A 92 5.59 2.59 -5.90
N SER A 93 5.18 1.51 -5.24
CA SER A 93 5.51 0.14 -5.60
C SER A 93 4.29 -0.72 -5.97
N GLY A 94 3.07 -0.19 -5.83
CA GLY A 94 1.83 -0.98 -5.94
C GLY A 94 1.69 -2.07 -4.86
N SER A 95 2.55 -2.07 -3.84
CA SER A 95 2.79 -3.18 -2.90
C SER A 95 2.59 -2.71 -1.47
N VAL A 96 1.78 -3.41 -0.68
CA VAL A 96 1.59 -3.06 0.74
C VAL A 96 2.82 -3.46 1.53
N PHE A 97 3.36 -4.65 1.26
CA PHE A 97 4.58 -5.14 1.90
C PHE A 97 5.76 -4.18 1.70
N ALA A 98 6.01 -3.71 0.47
CA ALA A 98 7.15 -2.85 0.16
C ALA A 98 7.02 -1.45 0.78
N GLU A 99 5.81 -0.87 0.82
CA GLU A 99 5.61 0.42 1.50
C GLU A 99 5.78 0.28 3.02
N LEU A 100 5.27 -0.80 3.63
CA LEU A 100 5.48 -1.04 5.06
C LEU A 100 6.97 -1.18 5.41
N ARG A 101 7.72 -1.97 4.64
CA ARG A 101 9.17 -2.13 4.83
C ARG A 101 9.95 -0.83 4.70
N ARG A 102 9.45 0.10 3.87
CA ARG A 102 10.09 1.38 3.63
C ARG A 102 9.77 2.40 4.74
N ASN A 103 8.51 2.44 5.17
CA ASN A 103 8.04 3.39 6.17
C ASN A 103 8.38 2.95 7.60
N HIS A 104 8.52 1.64 7.81
CA HIS A 104 8.82 1.01 9.10
C HIS A 104 10.04 0.09 8.99
N PRO A 105 11.26 0.64 8.86
CA PRO A 105 12.49 -0.15 8.73
C PRO A 105 12.77 -1.04 9.96
N GLU A 106 12.16 -0.75 11.10
CA GLU A 106 12.20 -1.54 12.33
C GLU A 106 11.45 -2.87 12.25
N LEU A 107 10.50 -3.04 11.32
CA LEU A 107 9.78 -4.30 11.14
C LEU A 107 10.72 -5.34 10.52
N VAL A 108 11.12 -6.34 11.29
CA VAL A 108 12.03 -7.39 10.82
C VAL A 108 11.24 -8.41 9.99
N PRO A 109 11.56 -8.62 8.70
CA PRO A 109 10.88 -9.62 7.88
C PRO A 109 11.27 -11.01 8.31
N GLN A 110 10.30 -11.92 8.27
CA GLN A 110 10.51 -13.33 8.54
C GLN A 110 10.08 -14.16 7.34
N VAL A 111 10.85 -15.20 7.01
CA VAL A 111 10.42 -16.17 6.01
C VAL A 111 9.50 -17.18 6.69
N LEU A 112 8.23 -17.20 6.28
CA LEU A 112 7.19 -18.02 6.86
C LEU A 112 6.59 -18.99 5.84
N SER A 113 6.19 -20.17 6.32
CA SER A 113 5.39 -21.13 5.54
C SER A 113 3.98 -20.63 5.26
N ARG A 114 3.36 -21.12 4.18
CA ARG A 114 1.93 -20.87 3.87
C ARG A 114 1.03 -21.23 5.06
N ARG A 115 1.29 -22.35 5.73
CA ARG A 115 0.48 -22.81 6.88
C ARG A 115 0.51 -21.81 8.03
N THR A 116 1.67 -21.22 8.31
CA THR A 116 1.82 -20.23 9.38
C THR A 116 1.15 -18.91 9.02
N LEU A 117 1.27 -18.44 7.78
CA LEU A 117 0.51 -17.27 7.32
C LEU A 117 -1.01 -17.47 7.43
N LEU A 118 -1.52 -18.64 7.05
CA LEU A 118 -2.95 -18.93 7.17
C LEU A 118 -3.41 -18.93 8.63
N ALA A 119 -2.63 -19.53 9.54
CA ALA A 119 -2.93 -19.53 10.97
C ALA A 119 -2.94 -18.11 11.56
N MET A 120 -1.95 -17.28 11.20
CA MET A 120 -1.90 -15.88 11.63
C MET A 120 -3.05 -15.05 11.06
N SER A 121 -3.41 -15.27 9.80
CA SER A 121 -4.55 -14.60 9.15
C SER A 121 -5.84 -14.92 9.87
N HIS A 122 -6.12 -16.21 10.13
CA HIS A 122 -7.30 -16.61 10.89
C HIS A 122 -7.29 -16.02 12.30
N ALA A 123 -6.16 -15.97 12.99
CA ALA A 123 -6.09 -15.35 14.32
C ALA A 123 -6.47 -13.86 14.29
N VAL A 124 -5.99 -13.11 13.30
CA VAL A 124 -6.37 -11.69 13.10
C VAL A 124 -7.85 -11.56 12.75
N GLU A 125 -8.34 -12.38 11.82
CA GLU A 125 -9.74 -12.38 11.37
C GLU A 125 -10.71 -12.74 12.51
N ASP A 126 -10.41 -13.78 13.28
CA ASP A 126 -11.26 -14.24 14.37
C ASP A 126 -11.30 -13.21 15.51
N GLU A 127 -10.17 -12.60 15.87
CA GLU A 127 -10.11 -11.54 16.89
C GLU A 127 -10.82 -10.26 16.41
N CYS A 128 -10.65 -9.92 15.12
CA CYS A 128 -11.38 -8.83 14.47
C CYS A 128 -12.89 -9.03 14.58
N CYS A 129 -13.38 -10.22 14.20
CA CYS A 129 -14.79 -10.58 14.29
C CYS A 129 -15.34 -10.46 15.73
N ALA A 130 -14.55 -10.91 16.71
CA ALA A 130 -14.97 -11.01 18.08
C ALA A 130 -14.96 -9.67 18.84
N ARG A 131 -14.03 -8.76 18.51
CA ARG A 131 -13.72 -7.63 19.40
C ARG A 131 -13.57 -6.28 18.72
N ALA A 132 -13.22 -6.21 17.44
CA ALA A 132 -12.90 -4.93 16.82
C ALA A 132 -14.15 -4.04 16.69
N ALA A 133 -14.09 -2.82 17.21
CA ALA A 133 -15.17 -1.86 17.07
C ALA A 133 -15.11 -1.19 15.69
N HIS A 134 -15.99 -1.61 14.78
CA HIS A 134 -16.17 -1.02 13.43
C HIS A 134 -14.86 -0.89 12.63
N PRO A 135 -14.09 -1.98 12.44
CA PRO A 135 -12.82 -1.94 11.74
C PRO A 135 -12.95 -1.51 10.28
N LEU A 136 -11.88 -0.91 9.76
CA LEU A 136 -11.60 -0.90 8.33
C LEU A 136 -10.72 -2.12 8.01
N LEU A 137 -11.27 -3.08 7.28
CA LEU A 137 -10.66 -4.39 7.06
C LEU A 137 -10.22 -4.56 5.60
N PHE A 138 -8.97 -5.00 5.39
CA PHE A 138 -8.42 -5.29 4.06
C PHE A 138 -7.89 -6.71 3.98
N GLY A 139 -8.19 -7.40 2.87
CA GLY A 139 -7.67 -8.74 2.55
C GLY A 139 -7.04 -8.78 1.18
N GLY A 140 -5.89 -9.43 1.04
CA GLY A 140 -5.23 -9.65 -0.25
C GLY A 140 -5.15 -11.13 -0.58
N PHE A 141 -5.77 -11.50 -1.71
CA PHE A 141 -5.81 -12.86 -2.22
C PHE A 141 -5.12 -12.91 -3.57
N GLN A 142 -4.08 -13.72 -3.68
CA GLN A 142 -3.27 -13.81 -4.90
C GLN A 142 -4.04 -14.28 -6.15
N ARG A 143 -5.20 -14.93 -5.98
CA ARG A 143 -6.02 -15.52 -7.05
C ARG A 143 -7.49 -15.48 -6.66
N GLU A 144 -8.37 -15.40 -7.66
CA GLU A 144 -9.82 -15.52 -7.46
C GLU A 144 -10.20 -16.74 -6.61
N SER A 145 -9.66 -17.92 -6.91
CA SER A 145 -10.03 -19.15 -6.20
C SER A 145 -9.73 -19.10 -4.69
N HIS A 146 -8.70 -18.37 -4.28
CA HIS A 146 -8.39 -18.18 -2.85
C HIS A 146 -9.41 -17.24 -2.18
N LEU A 147 -9.81 -16.18 -2.86
CA LEU A 147 -10.88 -15.29 -2.37
C LEU A 147 -12.19 -16.06 -2.26
N ARG A 148 -12.61 -16.78 -3.32
CA ARG A 148 -13.86 -17.53 -3.34
C ARG A 148 -13.91 -18.59 -2.23
N GLY A 149 -12.78 -19.25 -1.93
CA GLY A 149 -12.67 -20.19 -0.82
C GLY A 149 -12.78 -19.55 0.59
N SER A 150 -12.60 -18.24 0.70
CA SER A 150 -12.65 -17.49 1.97
C SER A 150 -13.85 -16.55 2.06
N LEU A 151 -14.66 -16.43 0.99
CA LEU A 151 -15.64 -15.36 0.84
C LEU A 151 -16.73 -15.39 1.90
N ASP A 152 -17.18 -16.58 2.31
CA ASP A 152 -18.21 -16.68 3.36
C ASP A 152 -17.71 -16.12 4.69
N ARG A 153 -16.45 -16.41 5.07
CA ARG A 153 -15.82 -15.80 6.24
C ARG A 153 -15.73 -14.29 6.11
N TRP A 154 -15.29 -13.80 4.96
CA TRP A 154 -15.13 -12.36 4.72
C TRP A 154 -16.47 -11.62 4.66
N ARG A 155 -17.56 -12.30 4.27
CA ARG A 155 -18.94 -11.80 4.40
C ARG A 155 -19.37 -11.67 5.85
N GLU A 156 -19.02 -12.62 6.72
CA GLU A 156 -19.27 -12.51 8.17
C GLU A 156 -18.56 -11.27 8.75
N LEU A 157 -17.27 -11.10 8.46
CA LEU A 157 -16.47 -9.95 8.90
C LEU A 157 -17.07 -8.62 8.41
N ALA A 158 -17.53 -8.58 7.15
CA ALA A 158 -18.13 -7.38 6.58
C ALA A 158 -19.41 -6.89 7.29
N ARG A 159 -20.08 -7.72 8.09
CA ARG A 159 -21.30 -7.30 8.80
C ARG A 159 -21.01 -6.42 10.01
N THR A 160 -19.84 -6.56 10.63
CA THR A 160 -19.43 -5.80 11.82
C THR A 160 -18.35 -4.76 11.51
N SER A 161 -17.66 -4.90 10.38
CA SER A 161 -16.74 -3.90 9.85
C SER A 161 -17.46 -2.63 9.39
N ARG A 162 -16.76 -1.50 9.50
CA ARG A 162 -17.17 -0.26 8.84
C ARG A 162 -17.12 -0.40 7.33
N ARG A 163 -16.07 -1.04 6.82
CA ARG A 163 -15.94 -1.47 5.43
C ARG A 163 -14.94 -2.60 5.36
N THR A 164 -15.23 -3.59 4.54
CA THR A 164 -14.31 -4.68 4.22
C THR A 164 -13.97 -4.60 2.74
N VAL A 165 -12.68 -4.66 2.42
CA VAL A 165 -12.16 -4.56 1.05
C VAL A 165 -11.27 -5.75 0.78
N VAL A 166 -11.45 -6.40 -0.36
CA VAL A 166 -10.63 -7.55 -0.77
C VAL A 166 -10.01 -7.30 -2.13
N PHE A 167 -8.71 -7.55 -2.24
CA PHE A 167 -7.95 -7.45 -3.48
C PHE A 167 -7.71 -8.85 -4.03
N ALA A 168 -7.96 -9.06 -5.32
CA ALA A 168 -7.61 -10.29 -6.00
C ALA A 168 -7.41 -10.10 -7.51
N ASP A 169 -6.64 -10.99 -8.14
CA ASP A 169 -6.68 -11.21 -9.60
C ASP A 169 -8.08 -11.69 -9.97
N LEU A 170 -8.94 -10.73 -10.31
CA LEU A 170 -10.38 -10.89 -10.40
C LEU A 170 -10.88 -10.12 -11.64
N PRO A 171 -11.16 -10.84 -12.74
CA PRO A 171 -11.60 -10.21 -13.99
C PRO A 171 -12.96 -9.51 -13.86
N ASP A 172 -13.85 -10.06 -13.03
CA ASP A 172 -15.21 -9.57 -12.86
C ASP A 172 -15.56 -9.41 -11.36
N PRO A 173 -15.29 -8.23 -10.77
CA PRO A 173 -15.63 -7.95 -9.38
C PRO A 173 -17.13 -7.75 -9.18
N ALA A 174 -17.64 -8.35 -8.09
CA ALA A 174 -19.03 -8.18 -7.69
C ALA A 174 -19.44 -6.70 -7.57
N PRO A 175 -20.72 -6.38 -7.83
CA PRO A 175 -21.24 -5.04 -7.58
C PRO A 175 -21.08 -4.67 -6.10
N MET A 176 -20.76 -3.40 -5.83
CA MET A 176 -20.64 -2.91 -4.45
C MET A 176 -22.01 -2.92 -3.77
N SER A 177 -22.08 -3.52 -2.60
CA SER A 177 -23.27 -3.54 -1.75
C SER A 177 -22.89 -3.32 -0.29
N ASP A 178 -23.83 -2.81 0.49
CA ASP A 178 -23.61 -2.60 1.92
C ASP A 178 -23.63 -3.92 2.68
N GLY A 179 -22.74 -4.05 3.67
CA GLY A 179 -22.57 -5.26 4.47
C GLY A 179 -21.89 -6.43 3.73
N ALA A 180 -21.40 -6.22 2.49
CA ALA A 180 -20.59 -7.18 1.76
C ALA A 180 -19.16 -6.66 1.55
N PRO A 181 -18.17 -7.57 1.37
CA PRO A 181 -16.82 -7.16 0.97
C PRO A 181 -16.85 -6.43 -0.38
N VAL A 182 -16.13 -5.31 -0.46
CA VAL A 182 -15.86 -4.66 -1.74
C VAL A 182 -14.75 -5.43 -2.45
N GLU A 183 -15.11 -6.08 -3.56
CA GLU A 183 -14.15 -6.76 -4.43
C GLU A 183 -13.42 -5.75 -5.31
N VAL A 184 -12.09 -5.70 -5.14
CA VAL A 184 -11.16 -4.89 -5.94
C VAL A 184 -10.41 -5.83 -6.89
N GLY A 185 -10.80 -5.77 -8.16
CA GLY A 185 -10.15 -6.53 -9.23
C GLY A 185 -8.79 -5.94 -9.59
N LEU A 186 -7.76 -6.77 -9.56
CA LEU A 186 -6.39 -6.42 -9.88
C LEU A 186 -6.03 -6.87 -11.31
N PRO A 187 -5.26 -6.07 -12.07
CA PRO A 187 -4.66 -6.55 -13.31
C PRO A 187 -3.62 -7.64 -13.01
N VAL A 188 -3.37 -8.52 -13.98
CA VAL A 188 -2.50 -9.69 -13.83
C VAL A 188 -1.07 -9.36 -13.33
N ASP A 189 -0.57 -8.18 -13.68
CA ASP A 189 0.78 -7.70 -13.35
C ASP A 189 0.85 -6.90 -12.03
N ALA A 190 -0.27 -6.72 -11.33
CA ALA A 190 -0.28 -6.03 -10.03
C ALA A 190 0.62 -6.74 -9.01
N ALA A 191 1.45 -5.97 -8.30
CA ALA A 191 2.33 -6.49 -7.26
C ALA A 191 1.55 -7.27 -6.18
N LEU A 192 0.34 -6.80 -5.85
CA LEU A 192 -0.59 -7.46 -4.92
C LEU A 192 -0.95 -8.91 -5.28
N ASN A 193 -0.87 -9.31 -6.56
CA ASN A 193 -1.11 -10.72 -6.93
C ASN A 193 -0.03 -11.67 -6.40
N ARG A 194 1.09 -11.12 -5.93
CA ARG A 194 2.17 -11.87 -5.25
C ARG A 194 2.14 -11.69 -3.73
N GLU A 195 1.19 -10.94 -3.20
CA GLU A 195 1.10 -10.63 -1.78
C GLU A 195 -0.01 -11.42 -1.08
N TRP A 196 0.23 -11.64 0.20
CA TRP A 196 -0.73 -12.10 1.18
C TRP A 196 -0.95 -10.96 2.16
N LEU A 197 -2.20 -10.58 2.41
CA LEU A 197 -2.50 -9.40 3.21
C LEU A 197 -3.73 -9.62 4.07
N VAL A 198 -3.63 -9.25 5.35
CA VAL A 198 -4.77 -9.02 6.25
C VAL A 198 -4.46 -7.77 7.08
N VAL A 199 -5.31 -6.75 7.01
CA VAL A 199 -5.17 -5.50 7.80
C VAL A 199 -6.50 -5.20 8.48
N CYS A 200 -6.50 -5.21 9.81
CA CYS A 200 -7.59 -4.76 10.65
C CYS A 200 -7.20 -3.43 11.30
N ASP A 201 -7.72 -2.32 10.79
CA ASP A 201 -7.55 -0.98 11.38
C ASP A 201 -8.77 -0.63 12.22
N ALA A 202 -8.65 -0.91 13.51
CA ALA A 202 -9.57 -0.48 14.56
C ALA A 202 -8.78 0.12 15.72
N GLY A 203 -9.36 1.11 16.40
CA GLY A 203 -8.68 1.79 17.50
C GLY A 203 -8.40 0.89 18.72
N ASP A 204 -9.23 -0.13 18.91
CA ASP A 204 -9.17 -1.08 20.02
C ASP A 204 -8.49 -2.41 19.65
N LEU A 205 -8.38 -2.75 18.36
CA LEU A 205 -7.72 -3.95 17.87
C LEU A 205 -6.97 -3.73 16.55
N PRO A 206 -5.85 -2.98 16.56
CA PRO A 206 -5.02 -2.82 15.38
C PRO A 206 -4.18 -4.08 15.13
N ALA A 207 -4.28 -4.66 13.95
CA ALA A 207 -3.40 -5.73 13.52
C ALA A 207 -3.18 -5.71 12.00
N CYS A 208 -1.95 -5.89 11.55
CA CYS A 208 -1.64 -6.07 10.13
C CYS A 208 -0.67 -7.24 9.93
N LEU A 209 -0.87 -7.96 8.84
CA LEU A 209 0.01 -8.99 8.30
C LEU A 209 0.12 -8.73 6.79
N ALA A 210 1.33 -8.52 6.32
CA ALA A 210 1.63 -8.38 4.90
C ALA A 210 2.80 -9.30 4.56
N ALA A 211 2.70 -10.05 3.48
CA ALA A 211 3.76 -10.94 3.05
C ALA A 211 3.85 -10.99 1.53
N VAL A 212 5.04 -11.22 1.00
CA VAL A 212 5.27 -11.43 -0.43
C VAL A 212 5.77 -12.84 -0.66
N GLU A 213 5.21 -13.52 -1.67
CA GLU A 213 5.67 -14.84 -2.06
C GLU A 213 7.06 -14.75 -2.68
N LEU A 214 8.00 -15.47 -2.07
CA LEU A 214 9.35 -15.59 -2.60
C LEU A 214 9.31 -16.50 -3.84
N PRO A 215 9.99 -16.14 -4.94
CA PRO A 215 10.10 -17.02 -6.10
C PRO A 215 10.64 -18.38 -5.65
N GLY A 216 9.92 -19.45 -5.96
CA GLY A 216 10.38 -20.80 -5.66
C GLY A 216 11.73 -21.07 -6.33
N ARG A 217 12.61 -21.85 -5.67
CA ARG A 217 13.72 -22.50 -6.36
C ARG A 217 13.11 -23.54 -7.31
N SER A 218 12.87 -23.17 -8.57
CA SER A 218 12.33 -24.07 -9.59
C SER A 218 13.30 -25.23 -9.83
N GLY A 219 12.99 -26.39 -9.24
CA GLY A 219 13.73 -27.65 -9.40
C GLY A 219 12.86 -28.82 -8.95
N ALA A 220 13.13 -30.03 -9.47
CA ALA A 220 12.42 -31.24 -9.07
C ALA A 220 12.62 -31.47 -7.56
N GLY A 221 11.56 -31.26 -6.78
CA GLY A 221 11.61 -31.16 -5.32
C GLY A 221 11.21 -29.79 -4.75
N ALA A 222 10.50 -28.95 -5.53
CA ALA A 222 10.03 -27.62 -5.12
C ALA A 222 9.40 -27.65 -3.71
N SER A 223 10.12 -27.05 -2.76
CA SER A 223 9.71 -26.84 -1.38
C SER A 223 8.39 -26.06 -1.32
N GLU A 224 7.63 -26.26 -0.25
CA GLU A 224 6.39 -25.56 0.07
C GLU A 224 6.53 -24.03 -0.15
N ARG A 225 5.46 -23.38 -0.65
CA ARG A 225 5.47 -21.92 -0.91
C ARG A 225 5.90 -21.17 0.35
N THR A 226 6.94 -20.36 0.22
CA THR A 226 7.48 -19.54 1.31
C THR A 226 7.25 -18.07 1.03
N PHE A 227 7.07 -17.31 2.10
CA PHE A 227 6.72 -15.91 2.02
C PHE A 227 7.63 -15.12 2.94
N GLU A 228 8.13 -13.99 2.46
CA GLU A 228 8.74 -13.01 3.33
C GLU A 228 7.63 -12.13 3.90
N ALA A 229 7.47 -12.14 5.22
CA ALA A 229 6.32 -11.59 5.92
C ALA A 229 6.75 -10.55 6.97
N VAL A 230 5.96 -9.49 7.09
CA VAL A 230 5.97 -8.57 8.22
C VAL A 230 4.58 -8.52 8.84
N TRP A 231 4.52 -8.31 10.14
CA TRP A 231 3.28 -8.12 10.85
C TRP A 231 3.49 -7.13 11.99
N SER A 232 2.42 -6.51 12.46
CA SER A 232 2.47 -5.58 13.58
C SER A 232 1.12 -5.45 14.26
N LEU A 233 1.18 -5.15 15.55
CA LEU A 233 0.05 -4.69 16.36
C LEU A 233 0.20 -3.22 16.74
N ASP A 234 1.26 -2.53 16.29
CA ASP A 234 1.45 -1.11 16.55
C ASP A 234 0.38 -0.31 15.78
N PRO A 235 -0.47 0.48 16.46
CA PRO A 235 -1.52 1.25 15.82
C PRO A 235 -1.05 2.10 14.64
N ARG A 236 0.16 2.67 14.71
CA ARG A 236 0.70 3.53 13.63
C ARG A 236 1.08 2.74 12.41
N VAL A 237 1.73 1.59 12.59
CA VAL A 237 2.08 0.68 11.50
C VAL A 237 0.81 0.17 10.81
N VAL A 238 -0.19 -0.23 11.59
CA VAL A 238 -1.47 -0.72 11.08
C VAL A 238 -2.23 0.38 10.33
N ARG A 239 -2.22 1.61 10.87
CA ARG A 239 -2.80 2.79 10.21
C ARG A 239 -2.11 3.09 8.89
N ASP A 240 -0.79 2.98 8.82
CA ASP A 240 -0.05 3.17 7.58
C ASP A 240 -0.31 2.04 6.56
N ALA A 241 -0.42 0.78 6.99
CA ALA A 241 -0.87 -0.32 6.15
C ALA A 241 -2.26 -0.04 5.55
N SER A 242 -3.21 0.37 6.40
CA SER A 242 -4.58 0.73 6.04
C SER A 242 -4.64 1.90 5.05
N ARG A 243 -3.80 2.92 5.22
CA ARG A 243 -3.65 4.04 4.29
C ARG A 243 -3.15 3.57 2.92
N VAL A 244 -2.12 2.73 2.88
CA VAL A 244 -1.59 2.15 1.63
C VAL A 244 -2.65 1.31 0.91
N CYS A 245 -3.36 0.45 1.65
CA CYS A 245 -4.47 -0.34 1.09
C CYS A 245 -5.57 0.56 0.54
N SER A 246 -5.91 1.62 1.27
CA SER A 246 -6.95 2.56 0.86
C SER A 246 -6.58 3.30 -0.44
N GLU A 247 -5.33 3.73 -0.58
CA GLU A 247 -4.83 4.38 -1.80
C GLU A 247 -4.83 3.41 -2.99
N LEU A 248 -4.48 2.14 -2.78
CA LEU A 248 -4.58 1.10 -3.81
C LEU A 248 -6.03 0.85 -4.23
N ALA A 249 -6.94 0.74 -3.27
CA ALA A 249 -8.37 0.56 -3.54
C ALA A 249 -8.98 1.77 -4.27
N ASP A 250 -8.55 3.00 -3.95
CA ASP A 250 -8.97 4.20 -4.68
C ASP A 250 -8.57 4.14 -6.15
N GLY A 251 -7.38 3.61 -6.45
CA GLY A 251 -6.88 3.46 -7.82
C GLY A 251 -7.62 2.41 -8.65
N TYR A 252 -7.97 1.27 -8.04
CA TYR A 252 -8.58 0.13 -8.75
C TYR A 252 -10.11 0.09 -8.70
N ARG A 253 -10.74 0.60 -7.64
CA ARG A 253 -12.19 0.53 -7.43
C ARG A 253 -12.73 1.84 -6.82
N PRO A 254 -12.73 2.97 -7.57
CA PRO A 254 -13.23 4.24 -7.06
C PRO A 254 -14.64 4.14 -6.47
N GLY A 255 -14.91 4.89 -5.38
CA GLY A 255 -16.21 4.90 -4.70
C GLY A 255 -16.40 3.81 -3.65
N TRP A 256 -15.37 3.00 -3.35
CA TRP A 256 -15.44 1.95 -2.33
C TRP A 256 -15.55 2.49 -0.89
N ARG A 257 -15.05 3.71 -0.63
CA ARG A 257 -14.93 4.28 0.70
C ARG A 257 -16.30 4.46 1.37
N PRO A 258 -16.42 4.13 2.68
CA PRO A 258 -17.66 4.38 3.40
C PRO A 258 -17.90 5.89 3.56
N PRO A 259 -19.16 6.34 3.65
CA PRO A 259 -19.46 7.73 3.97
C PRO A 259 -18.95 8.12 5.37
N GLY A 260 -18.64 9.41 5.54
CA GLY A 260 -18.20 9.99 6.82
C GLY A 260 -16.67 10.05 7.02
N PRO A 261 -16.21 10.44 8.23
CA PRO A 261 -14.80 10.67 8.55
C PRO A 261 -13.99 9.39 8.46
N GLN A 262 -12.88 9.32 7.71
CA GLN A 262 -12.17 8.05 7.57
C GLN A 262 -11.30 7.78 8.80
N LEU A 263 -11.29 6.53 9.29
CA LEU A 263 -10.35 6.11 10.34
C LEU A 263 -8.90 6.44 9.94
N THR A 264 -8.58 6.34 8.64
CA THR A 264 -7.25 6.62 8.09
C THR A 264 -6.78 8.06 8.25
N ASP A 265 -7.69 8.99 8.56
CA ASP A 265 -7.39 10.42 8.69
C ASP A 265 -6.77 10.74 10.04
N ASP A 266 -7.16 10.01 11.09
CA ASP A 266 -6.63 10.17 12.44
C ASP A 266 -5.19 9.63 12.55
N GLU A 267 -4.45 10.14 13.52
CA GLU A 267 -3.12 9.64 13.88
C GLU A 267 -3.20 8.90 15.23
N PRO A 268 -2.98 7.58 15.27
CA PRO A 268 -3.16 6.82 16.48
C PRO A 268 -1.99 7.00 17.46
N PRO A 269 -2.21 6.71 18.75
CA PRO A 269 -1.12 6.73 19.73
C PRO A 269 -0.03 5.71 19.34
N PRO A 270 1.24 5.97 19.70
CA PRO A 270 2.28 4.97 19.51
C PRO A 270 2.01 3.73 20.37
N ALA A 271 2.57 2.57 19.99
CA ALA A 271 2.47 1.38 20.82
C ALA A 271 2.97 1.63 22.26
N SER A 272 2.36 0.96 23.23
CA SER A 272 2.89 0.89 24.59
C SER A 272 4.18 0.05 24.63
N GLU A 273 5.00 0.21 25.67
CA GLU A 273 6.16 -0.66 25.86
C GLU A 273 5.77 -2.13 26.05
N ASP A 274 4.69 -2.39 26.79
CA ASP A 274 4.21 -3.75 27.03
C ASP A 274 3.78 -4.41 25.72
N LEU A 275 3.09 -3.68 24.84
CA LEU A 275 2.73 -4.18 23.52
C LEU A 275 3.98 -4.50 22.69
N ARG A 276 4.99 -3.62 22.69
CA ARG A 276 6.26 -3.89 21.99
C ARG A 276 6.94 -5.16 22.50
N ARG A 277 7.00 -5.35 23.82
CA ARG A 277 7.62 -6.55 24.43
C ARG A 277 6.82 -7.81 24.11
N ALA A 278 5.50 -7.75 24.16
CA ALA A 278 4.62 -8.85 23.79
C ALA A 278 4.79 -9.23 22.31
N SER A 279 4.83 -8.25 21.41
CA SER A 279 5.08 -8.47 19.98
C SER A 279 6.42 -9.17 19.74
N GLN A 280 7.50 -8.70 20.36
CA GLN A 280 8.83 -9.33 20.24
C GLN A 280 8.85 -10.78 20.75
N LEU A 281 8.14 -11.09 21.84
CA LEU A 281 8.01 -12.45 22.32
C LEU A 281 7.26 -13.32 21.30
N PHE A 282 6.17 -12.81 20.74
CA PHE A 282 5.36 -13.50 19.75
C PHE A 282 6.14 -13.74 18.44
N GLU A 283 6.94 -12.77 17.99
CA GLU A 283 7.85 -12.91 16.85
C GLU A 283 8.78 -14.12 17.03
N ARG A 284 9.40 -14.24 18.21
CA ARG A 284 10.30 -15.36 18.52
C ARG A 284 9.55 -16.70 18.57
N MET A 285 8.36 -16.73 19.15
CA MET A 285 7.53 -17.94 19.20
C MET A 285 7.16 -18.42 17.79
N ILE A 286 6.74 -17.52 16.90
CA ILE A 286 6.44 -17.85 15.51
C ILE A 286 7.68 -18.45 14.84
N THR A 287 8.83 -17.80 14.99
CA THR A 287 10.09 -18.28 14.41
C THR A 287 10.39 -19.72 14.85
N TYR A 288 10.26 -20.04 16.15
CA TYR A 288 10.48 -21.40 16.64
C TYR A 288 9.45 -22.40 16.09
N LEU A 289 8.16 -22.05 16.09
CA LEU A 289 7.07 -22.93 15.65
C LEU A 289 7.09 -23.21 14.14
N ASP A 290 7.58 -22.26 13.34
CA ASP A 290 7.74 -22.47 11.90
C ASP A 290 9.01 -23.28 11.60
N ALA A 291 10.08 -23.11 12.37
CA ALA A 291 11.34 -23.84 12.22
C ALA A 291 11.29 -25.31 12.67
N THR A 292 10.38 -25.69 13.58
CA THR A 292 10.22 -27.08 14.06
C THR A 292 9.52 -28.01 13.05
N ARG A 293 9.63 -27.73 11.75
CA ARG A 293 8.92 -28.44 10.68
C ARG A 293 9.87 -28.99 9.63
#